data_AF-A0A1A9RZA7-F1
#
_entry.id   AF-A0A1A9RZA7-F1
#
_cell.length_a   1.000
_cell.length_b   1.000
_cell.length_c   1.000
_cell.angle_alpha   90.00
_cell.angle_beta   90.00
_cell.angle_gamma   90.00
#
_symmetry.space_group_name_H-M   'P 1'
#
loop_
_entity.id
_entity.type
_entity.pdbx_description
1 polymer ?
#
loop_
_entity_poly.entity_id
_entity_poly.type
_entity_poly.pdbx_seq_one_letter_code
_entity_poly.pdbx_strand_id
1 'polypeptide(L)'
;MQITDARSYGSAFTGHYKSMHIRLTRYENGQQTAITELSRRSLGGMGGMFKSSCSVLERVTDTLAKDTAAWLKNPAASATPTASEASGAV
;
A
#
# COMPACT_ATOMS: atom_id res chain seq x y z
N MET A 1 -1.60 13.51 -2.90
CA MET A 1 -1.64 12.05 -2.69
C MET A 1 -2.84 11.51 -3.45
N GLN A 2 -2.68 10.41 -4.17
CA GLN A 2 -3.76 9.74 -4.86
C GLN A 2 -3.81 8.27 -4.44
N ILE A 3 -5.00 7.75 -4.14
CA ILE A 3 -5.23 6.32 -3.99
C ILE A 3 -5.53 5.79 -5.38
N THR A 4 -4.70 4.89 -5.89
CA THR A 4 -4.83 4.36 -7.26
C THR A 4 -5.64 3.07 -7.30
N ASP A 5 -5.55 2.25 -6.25
CA ASP A 5 -6.31 1.02 -6.10
C ASP A 5 -6.50 0.69 -4.62
N ALA A 6 -7.68 0.20 -4.24
CA ALA A 6 -7.97 -0.30 -2.90
C ALA A 6 -8.89 -1.51 -3.03
N ARG A 7 -8.37 -2.68 -2.71
CA ARG A 7 -9.11 -3.95 -2.83
C ARG A 7 -9.22 -4.62 -1.48
N SER A 8 -10.42 -5.13 -1.23
CA SER A 8 -10.70 -6.03 -0.12
C SER A 8 -11.45 -7.23 -0.68
N TYR A 9 -10.82 -8.39 -0.67
CA TYR A 9 -11.43 -9.65 -1.03
C TYR A 9 -11.04 -10.76 -0.06
N GLY A 10 -11.76 -11.87 -0.11
CA GLY A 10 -11.61 -12.97 0.84
C GLY A 10 -12.24 -12.69 2.21
N SER A 11 -12.29 -13.74 3.03
CA SER A 11 -12.94 -13.77 4.34
C SER A 11 -11.98 -14.32 5.38
N ALA A 12 -12.28 -14.08 6.66
CA ALA A 12 -11.58 -14.69 7.78
C ALA A 12 -11.43 -16.23 7.60
N PHE A 13 -12.41 -16.88 6.97
CA PHE A 13 -12.42 -18.32 6.71
C PHE A 13 -11.67 -18.77 5.44
N THR A 14 -11.62 -17.96 4.39
CA THR A 14 -11.00 -18.32 3.09
C THR A 14 -9.64 -17.65 2.86
N GLY A 15 -9.18 -16.84 3.82
CA GLY A 15 -7.99 -16.00 3.72
C GLY A 15 -8.39 -14.54 3.45
N HIS A 16 -7.88 -13.62 4.26
CA HIS A 16 -8.05 -12.19 3.98
C HIS A 16 -7.14 -11.81 2.82
N TYR A 17 -7.61 -10.97 1.90
CA TYR A 17 -6.75 -10.33 0.93
C TYR A 17 -7.11 -8.86 0.84
N LYS A 18 -6.23 -8.03 1.39
CA LYS A 18 -6.42 -6.59 1.45
C LYS A 18 -5.19 -5.93 0.89
N SER A 19 -5.38 -5.13 -0.14
CA SER A 19 -4.30 -4.38 -0.77
C SER A 19 -4.72 -2.93 -0.96
N MET A 20 -3.75 -2.04 -0.82
CA MET A 20 -3.92 -0.63 -1.08
C MET A 20 -2.70 -0.11 -1.82
N HIS A 21 -2.94 0.65 -2.88
CA HIS A 21 -1.93 1.26 -3.74
C HIS A 21 -2.14 2.77 -3.72
N ILE A 22 -1.06 3.50 -3.50
CA ILE A 22 -1.06 4.96 -3.50
C ILE A 22 0.05 5.48 -4.38
N ARG A 23 -0.22 6.63 -5.01
CA ARG A 23 0.76 7.43 -5.72
C ARG A 23 0.99 8.72 -4.93
N LEU A 24 2.25 9.01 -4.67
CA LEU A 24 2.70 10.20 -3.96
C LEU A 24 3.47 11.07 -4.94
N THR A 25 3.07 12.34 -5.03
CA THR A 25 3.78 13.37 -5.79
C THR A 25 4.16 14.46 -4.82
N ARG A 26 5.45 14.81 -4.79
CA ARG A 26 6.00 15.86 -3.94
C ARG A 26 6.25 17.11 -4.78
N TYR A 27 5.83 18.24 -4.23
CA TYR A 27 6.06 19.55 -4.80
C TYR A 27 6.89 20.38 -3.83
N GLU A 28 7.89 21.09 -4.36
CA GLU A 28 8.58 22.19 -3.66
C GLU A 28 8.44 23.43 -4.53
N ASN A 29 8.04 24.55 -3.94
CA ASN A 29 7.90 25.82 -4.64
C ASN A 29 7.04 25.74 -5.92
N GLY A 30 6.02 24.87 -5.91
CA GLY A 30 5.14 24.63 -7.06
C GLY A 30 5.73 23.73 -8.16
N GLN A 31 7.00 23.32 -8.04
CA GLN A 31 7.63 22.37 -8.96
C GLN A 31 7.55 20.95 -8.40
N GLN A 32 7.21 19.98 -9.25
CA GLN A 32 7.26 18.57 -8.88
C GLN A 32 8.72 18.13 -8.71
N THR A 33 9.08 17.66 -7.52
CA THR A 33 10.46 17.26 -7.20
C THR A 33 10.64 15.75 -7.12
N ALA A 34 9.57 15.01 -6.80
CA ALA A 34 9.64 13.55 -6.69
C ALA A 34 8.26 12.93 -6.91
N ILE A 35 8.24 11.70 -7.41
CA ILE A 35 7.05 10.86 -7.52
C ILE A 35 7.41 9.47 -7.03
N THR A 36 6.48 8.79 -6.34
CA THR A 36 6.64 7.38 -5.99
C THR A 36 5.29 6.68 -5.96
N GLU A 37 5.31 5.36 -6.09
CA GLU A 37 4.16 4.51 -5.79
C GLU A 37 4.50 3.59 -4.64
N LEU A 38 3.56 3.48 -3.70
CA LEU A 38 3.66 2.59 -2.56
C LEU A 38 2.46 1.65 -2.60
N SER A 39 2.72 0.37 -2.39
CA SER A 39 1.69 -0.64 -2.26
C SER A 39 1.94 -1.51 -1.04
N ARG A 40 0.86 -1.87 -0.34
CA ARG A 40 0.90 -2.82 0.77
C ARG A 40 -0.24 -3.80 0.62
N ARG A 41 0.03 -5.06 0.96
CA ARG A 41 -0.98 -6.11 1.01
C ARG A 41 -0.86 -6.93 2.29
N SER A 42 -1.99 -7.44 2.79
CA SER A 42 -2.05 -8.32 3.95
C SER A 42 -2.94 -9.52 3.68
N LEU A 43 -2.46 -10.70 4.12
CA LEU A 43 -3.13 -11.99 3.99
C LEU A 43 -3.88 -12.45 5.27
N GLY A 44 -3.99 -11.58 6.28
CA GLY A 44 -4.63 -11.92 7.56
C GLY A 44 -3.70 -12.54 8.61
N GLY A 45 -2.61 -13.21 8.22
CA GLY A 45 -1.54 -13.66 9.12
C GLY A 45 -1.97 -14.64 10.22
N MET A 46 -1.07 -14.94 11.15
CA MET A 46 -1.33 -15.82 12.29
C MET A 46 -2.41 -15.21 13.19
N GLY A 47 -3.59 -15.83 13.23
CA GLY A 47 -4.78 -15.30 13.91
C GLY A 47 -5.71 -14.44 13.05
N GLY A 48 -5.55 -14.45 11.72
CA GLY A 48 -6.44 -13.75 10.78
C GLY A 48 -7.92 -14.13 10.91
N MET A 49 -8.21 -15.39 11.28
CA MET A 49 -9.59 -15.83 11.56
C MET A 49 -10.28 -15.08 12.70
N PHE A 50 -9.52 -14.53 13.65
CA PHE A 50 -10.05 -13.80 14.81
C PHE A 50 -10.11 -12.29 14.59
N LYS A 51 -9.70 -11.80 13.41
CA LYS A 51 -9.63 -10.37 13.12
C LYS A 51 -10.62 -9.99 12.02
N SER A 52 -11.34 -8.90 12.25
CA SER A 52 -12.28 -8.39 11.27
C SER A 52 -11.53 -7.91 10.03
N SER A 53 -12.20 -7.99 8.88
CA SER A 53 -11.69 -7.47 7.62
C SER A 53 -11.23 -5.99 7.71
N CYS A 54 -11.87 -5.17 8.55
CA CYS A 54 -11.47 -3.78 8.72
C CYS A 54 -10.16 -3.65 9.50
N SER A 55 -9.97 -4.44 10.56
CA SER A 55 -8.72 -4.41 11.36
C SER A 55 -7.48 -4.82 10.57
N VAL A 56 -7.64 -5.69 9.56
CA VAL A 56 -6.53 -6.08 8.67
C VAL A 56 -6.24 -4.97 7.65
N LEU A 57 -7.27 -4.25 7.17
CA LEU A 57 -7.07 -3.09 6.30
C LEU A 57 -6.37 -1.96 7.05
N GLU A 58 -6.76 -1.70 8.29
CA GLU A 58 -6.16 -0.69 9.15
C GLU A 58 -4.64 -0.86 9.28
N ARG A 59 -4.17 -2.10 9.46
CA ARG A 59 -2.72 -2.40 9.48
C ARG A 59 -2.01 -2.13 8.16
N VAL A 60 -2.68 -2.41 7.04
CA VAL A 60 -2.17 -2.08 5.70
C VAL A 60 -2.03 -0.56 5.58
N THR A 61 -3.06 0.17 5.97
CA THR A 61 -3.07 1.64 5.99
C THR A 61 -1.99 2.22 6.92
N ASP A 62 -1.83 1.70 8.13
CA ASP A 62 -0.82 2.14 9.09
C ASP A 62 0.61 1.94 8.58
N THR A 63 0.86 0.79 7.96
CA THR A 63 2.17 0.49 7.37
C THR A 63 2.43 1.44 6.20
N LEU A 64 1.44 1.64 5.34
CA LEU A 64 1.53 2.54 4.19
C LEU A 64 1.72 4.01 4.62
N ALA A 65 1.12 4.42 5.74
CA ALA A 65 1.33 5.72 6.34
C ALA A 65 2.77 5.90 6.86
N LYS A 66 3.34 4.87 7.51
CA LYS A 66 4.75 4.87 7.93
C LYS A 66 5.70 4.94 6.74
N ASP A 67 5.42 4.20 5.66
CA ASP A 67 6.21 4.25 4.43
C ASP A 67 6.15 5.63 3.77
N THR A 68 4.96 6.24 3.74
CA THR A 68 4.76 7.60 3.25
C THR A 68 5.57 8.61 4.08
N ALA A 69 5.55 8.50 5.41
CA ALA A 69 6.31 9.37 6.29
C ALA A 69 7.83 9.18 6.14
N ALA A 70 8.30 7.94 5.96
CA ALA A 70 9.70 7.65 5.69
C ALA A 70 10.13 8.24 4.35
N TRP A 71 9.31 8.11 3.30
CA TRP A 71 9.56 8.69 1.98
C TRP A 71 9.57 10.22 2.03
N LEU A 72 8.67 10.86 2.79
CA LEU A 72 8.68 12.32 2.93
C LEU A 72 9.96 12.85 3.62
N LYS A 73 10.56 12.07 4.54
CA LYS A 73 11.81 12.44 5.22
C LYS A 73 13.03 12.30 4.31
N ASN A 74 13.03 11.33 3.41
CA ASN A 74 14.08 11.14 2.43
C ASN A 74 13.47 10.74 1.08
N PRO A 75 12.95 11.72 0.33
CA PRO A 75 12.38 11.48 -0.98
C PRO A 75 13.53 11.27 -1.95
N ALA A 76 14.11 10.07 -1.94
CA ALA A 76 15.03 9.66 -2.99
C ALA A 76 14.26 9.80 -4.32
N ALA A 77 14.84 10.53 -5.26
CA ALA A 77 14.29 10.67 -6.59
C ALA A 77 14.34 9.29 -7.28
N SER A 78 13.31 8.48 -7.09
CA SER A 78 13.12 7.24 -7.83
C SER A 78 12.07 7.45 -8.92
N ALA A 79 12.53 7.30 -10.15
CA ALA A 79 11.71 7.34 -11.35
C ALA A 79 10.63 6.26 -11.34
N THR A 80 9.54 6.58 -12.02
CA THR A 80 8.48 5.75 -12.61
C THR A 80 8.41 4.28 -12.18
N PRO A 81 7.37 3.85 -11.47
CA PRO A 81 7.12 2.44 -11.20
C PRO A 81 6.65 1.75 -12.48
N THR A 82 7.52 0.90 -13.02
CA THR A 82 7.11 -0.23 -13.84
C THR A 82 6.21 -1.12 -12.98
N ALA A 83 4.98 -1.31 -13.45
CA ALA A 83 4.11 -2.38 -13.00
C ALA A 83 4.88 -3.70 -13.08
N SER A 84 5.27 -4.26 -11.93
CA SER A 84 5.75 -5.62 -11.82
C SER A 84 5.18 -6.23 -10.56
N GLU A 85 4.86 -7.52 -10.65
CA GLU A 85 4.34 -8.41 -9.62
C GLU A 85 2.82 -8.40 -9.38
N ALA A 86 2.08 -8.75 -10.42
CA ALA A 86 0.84 -9.52 -10.25
C ALA A 86 0.69 -10.59 -11.35
N SER A 87 1.61 -11.56 -11.36
CA SER A 87 1.29 -12.90 -11.85
C SER A 87 2.16 -13.91 -11.10
N GLY A 88 1.54 -14.56 -10.12
CA GLY A 88 2.11 -15.62 -9.32
C GLY A 88 0.97 -16.51 -8.88
N ALA A 89 0.37 -17.17 -9.87
CA ALA A 89 -0.57 -18.25 -9.67
C ALA A 89 0.21 -19.50 -9.27
N VAL A 90 -0.16 -20.09 -8.13
CA VAL A 90 -0.17 -21.53 -7.87
C VAL A 90 -1.46 -21.84 -7.13
#